data_AF-A0A855K440-F1
#
_entry.id   AF-A0A855K440-F1
#
_cell.length_a   1.000
_cell.length_b   1.000
_cell.length_c   1.000
_cell.angle_alpha   90.00
_cell.angle_beta   90.00
_cell.angle_gamma   90.00
#
_symmetry.space_group_name_H-M   'P 1'
#
loop_
_entity.id
_entity.type
_entity.pdbx_description
1 polymer ?
#
loop_
_entity_poly.entity_id
_entity_poly.type
_entity_poly.pdbx_seq_one_letter_code
_entity_poly.pdbx_strand_id
1 'polypeptide(L)'
;IFDLQTEKGEAIAAEIGGVFCEVNVTSEDSVDAGFAKARAAHGQESVLVCCAGTGNAMKTASRSKEDGSIKHFSLAAFDWLIQINL
;
A
#
# COMPACT_ATOMS: atom_id res chain seq x y z
N ILE A 1 5.23 -3.16 12.02
CA ILE A 1 5.27 -2.54 10.67
C ILE A 1 4.51 -3.45 9.74
N PHE A 2 3.49 -2.90 9.07
CA PHE A 2 2.68 -3.57 8.06
C PHE A 2 3.10 -2.99 6.71
N ASP A 3 3.74 -3.77 5.85
CA ASP A 3 4.22 -3.31 4.54
C ASP A 3 4.38 -4.51 3.59
N LEU A 4 4.58 -4.25 2.29
CA LEU A 4 4.88 -5.27 1.27
C LEU A 4 6.39 -5.47 1.06
N GLN A 5 7.23 -4.50 1.43
CA GLN A 5 8.67 -4.56 1.17
C GLN A 5 9.41 -5.31 2.28
N THR A 6 9.41 -6.64 2.23
CA THR A 6 9.96 -7.52 3.27
C THR A 6 11.35 -7.11 3.77
N GLU A 7 12.35 -6.98 2.89
CA GLU A 7 13.72 -6.66 3.28
C GLU A 7 13.83 -5.33 4.04
N LYS A 8 13.19 -4.27 3.52
CA LYS A 8 13.23 -2.94 4.14
C LYS A 8 12.41 -2.90 5.43
N GLY A 9 11.23 -3.52 5.41
CA GLY A 9 10.32 -3.58 6.54
C GLY A 9 10.93 -4.34 7.71
N GLU A 10 11.60 -5.47 7.45
CA GLU A 10 12.33 -6.24 8.46
C GLU A 10 13.50 -5.46 9.05
N ALA A 11 14.28 -4.75 8.21
CA ALA A 11 15.39 -3.93 8.68
C ALA A 11 14.93 -2.83 9.65
N ILE A 12 13.89 -2.08 9.30
CA ILE A 12 13.34 -1.03 10.16
C ILE A 12 12.66 -1.62 11.40
N ALA A 13 11.93 -2.73 11.27
CA ALA A 13 11.31 -3.39 12.42
C ALA A 13 12.37 -3.83 13.44
N ALA A 14 13.48 -4.39 12.98
CA ALA A 14 14.61 -4.75 13.84
C ALA A 14 15.25 -3.53 14.50
N GLU A 15 15.45 -2.43 13.76
CA GLU A 15 16.02 -1.18 14.28
C GLU A 15 15.18 -0.60 15.43
N ILE A 16 13.85 -0.60 15.31
CA ILE A 16 12.93 -0.02 16.30
C ILE A 16 12.46 -1.01 17.37
N GLY A 17 12.91 -2.27 17.31
CA GLY A 17 12.45 -3.34 18.21
C GLY A 17 10.98 -3.74 18.03
N GLY A 18 10.44 -3.57 16.82
CA GLY A 18 9.07 -3.95 16.45
C GLY A 18 9.01 -5.26 15.66
N VAL A 19 7.80 -5.65 15.26
CA VAL A 19 7.55 -6.81 14.39
C VAL A 19 7.19 -6.36 12.96
N PHE A 20 7.79 -7.01 11.96
CA PHE A 20 7.37 -6.86 10.56
C PHE A 20 6.27 -7.87 10.21
N CYS A 21 5.23 -7.41 9.53
CA CYS A 21 4.13 -8.22 8.99
C CYS A 21 3.98 -7.88 7.50
N GLU A 22 4.18 -8.86 6.63
CA GLU A 22 3.98 -8.67 5.18
C GLU A 22 2.48 -8.55 4.90
N VAL A 23 2.02 -7.35 4.55
CA VAL A 23 0.60 -7.05 4.38
C VAL A 23 0.33 -6.27 3.10
N ASN A 24 -0.53 -6.84 2.27
CA ASN A 24 -1.21 -6.14 1.19
C ASN A 24 -2.54 -5.55 1.70
N VAL A 25 -2.64 -4.23 1.77
CA VAL A 25 -3.85 -3.54 2.24
C VAL A 25 -5.08 -3.77 1.35
N THR A 26 -4.90 -4.21 0.10
CA THR A 26 -6.01 -4.53 -0.81
C THR A 26 -6.51 -5.97 -0.65
N SER A 27 -6.05 -6.71 0.35
CA SER A 27 -6.41 -8.12 0.58
C SER A 27 -6.77 -8.33 2.05
N GLU A 28 -8.05 -8.64 2.30
CA GLU A 28 -8.57 -8.89 3.64
C GLU A 28 -7.81 -10.02 4.35
N ASP A 29 -7.59 -11.15 3.67
CA ASP A 29 -6.84 -12.28 4.21
C ASP A 29 -5.41 -11.90 4.63
N SER A 30 -4.75 -11.03 3.85
CA SER A 30 -3.39 -10.55 4.14
C SER A 30 -3.39 -9.65 5.37
N VAL A 31 -4.38 -8.77 5.50
CA VAL A 31 -4.56 -7.88 6.65
C VAL A 31 -4.83 -8.69 7.92
N ASP A 32 -5.72 -9.68 7.85
CA ASP A 32 -6.05 -10.55 8.98
C ASP A 32 -4.84 -11.35 9.47
N ALA A 33 -4.06 -11.93 8.54
CA ALA A 33 -2.84 -12.64 8.87
C ALA A 33 -1.79 -11.71 9.53
N GLY A 34 -1.66 -10.48 9.04
CA GLY A 34 -0.77 -9.47 9.62
C GLY A 34 -1.17 -9.11 11.05
N PHE A 35 -2.45 -8.85 11.29
CA PHE A 35 -2.97 -8.57 12.62
C PHE A 35 -2.78 -9.75 13.57
N ALA A 36 -3.03 -10.99 13.12
CA ALA A 36 -2.80 -12.17 13.93
C ALA A 36 -1.33 -12.27 14.39
N LYS A 37 -0.37 -12.02 13.48
CA LYS A 37 1.07 -12.00 13.80
C LYS A 37 1.43 -10.87 14.77
N ALA A 38 0.95 -9.65 14.53
CA ALA A 38 1.22 -8.49 15.38
C ALA A 38 0.68 -8.70 16.81
N ARG A 39 -0.55 -9.20 16.94
CA ARG A 39 -1.20 -9.47 18.23
C ARG A 39 -0.51 -10.57 19.02
N ALA A 40 0.02 -11.59 18.36
CA ALA A 40 0.79 -12.63 19.03
C ALA A 40 2.09 -12.08 19.68
N ALA A 41 2.69 -11.05 19.09
CA ALA A 41 3.92 -10.43 19.59
C ALA A 41 3.67 -9.33 20.63
N HIS A 42 2.60 -8.54 20.46
CA HIS A 42 2.40 -7.29 21.22
C HIS A 42 1.05 -7.16 21.91
N GLY A 43 0.12 -8.10 21.72
CA GLY A 43 -1.27 -7.96 22.15
C GLY A 43 -2.09 -7.06 21.22
N GLN A 44 -3.33 -6.74 21.62
CA GLN A 44 -4.26 -5.93 20.83
C GLN A 44 -3.70 -4.52 20.59
N GLU A 45 -3.80 -4.03 19.35
CA GLU A 45 -3.32 -2.70 18.98
C GLU A 45 -4.13 -1.60 19.68
N SER A 46 -3.45 -0.67 20.36
CA SER A 46 -4.08 0.51 20.97
C SER A 46 -4.20 1.70 20.01
N VAL A 47 -3.36 1.73 18.97
CA VAL A 47 -3.32 2.78 17.95
C VAL A 47 -3.04 2.13 16.59
N LEU A 48 -3.81 2.52 15.59
CA LEU A 48 -3.60 2.13 14.19
C LEU A 48 -3.31 3.39 13.37
N VAL A 49 -2.23 3.35 12.58
CA VAL A 49 -1.83 4.44 11.68
C VAL A 49 -1.90 3.93 10.24
N CYS A 50 -2.93 4.31 9.50
CA CYS A 50 -3.09 3.97 8.08
C CYS A 50 -2.29 4.95 7.21
N CYS A 51 -1.00 4.69 7.03
CA CYS A 51 -0.10 5.53 6.24
C CYS A 51 0.29 4.95 4.88
N ALA A 52 -0.06 3.69 4.60
CA ALA A 52 0.19 3.07 3.30
C ALA A 52 -0.57 3.82 2.21
N GLY A 53 0.13 4.21 1.16
CA GLY A 53 -0.45 4.93 0.05
C GLY A 53 0.49 5.00 -1.14
N THR A 54 -0.10 5.08 -2.33
CA THR A 54 0.66 5.18 -3.58
C THR A 54 -0.03 6.13 -4.55
N GLY A 55 0.71 6.59 -5.55
CA GLY A 55 0.27 7.56 -6.54
C GLY A 55 0.80 7.23 -7.93
N ASN A 56 0.14 7.78 -8.95
CA ASN A 56 0.55 7.62 -10.34
C ASN A 56 0.83 8.98 -10.98
N ALA A 57 2.09 9.23 -11.35
CA ALA A 57 2.55 10.49 -11.92
C ALA A 57 2.24 10.62 -13.43
N MET A 58 1.03 10.27 -13.86
CA MET A 58 0.56 10.43 -15.23
C MET A 58 -0.35 11.66 -15.38
N LYS A 59 -0.41 12.18 -16.61
CA LYS A 59 -1.29 13.31 -16.93
C LYS A 59 -2.76 12.90 -16.88
N THR A 60 -3.60 13.73 -16.28
CA THR A 60 -5.07 13.55 -16.25
C THR A 60 -5.68 13.52 -17.66
N ALA A 61 -5.16 14.38 -18.53
CA ALA A 61 -5.47 14.40 -19.95
C ALA A 61 -4.22 14.75 -20.74
N SER A 62 -4.07 14.17 -21.92
CA SER A 62 -2.94 14.42 -22.80
C SER A 62 -3.35 14.35 -24.26
N ARG A 63 -2.52 14.95 -25.12
CA ARG A 63 -2.62 14.83 -26.56
C ARG A 63 -1.35 14.18 -27.10
N SER A 64 -1.52 13.16 -27.92
CA SER A 64 -0.42 12.50 -28.61
C SER A 64 0.23 13.44 -29.61
N LYS A 65 1.56 13.46 -29.65
CA LYS A 65 2.33 14.24 -30.64
C LYS A 65 2.40 13.56 -32.01
N GLU A 66 2.18 12.25 -32.06
CA GLU A 66 2.32 11.45 -33.28
C GLU A 66 1.09 11.56 -34.18
N ASP A 67 -0.11 11.46 -33.58
CA ASP A 67 -1.39 11.39 -34.31
C ASP A 67 -2.44 12.41 -33.83
N GLY A 68 -2.12 13.23 -32.82
CA GLY A 68 -3.03 14.23 -32.28
C GLY A 68 -4.18 13.67 -31.42
N SER A 69 -4.21 12.35 -31.18
CA SER A 69 -5.25 11.70 -30.37
C SER A 69 -5.30 12.24 -28.93
N ILE A 70 -6.50 12.33 -28.36
CA ILE A 70 -6.71 12.74 -26.96
C ILE A 70 -6.77 11.48 -26.11
N LYS A 71 -5.98 11.43 -25.04
CA LYS A 71 -5.97 10.35 -24.06
C LYS A 71 -6.31 10.90 -22.69
N HIS A 72 -7.23 10.24 -21.99
CA HIS A 72 -7.51 10.52 -20.58
C HIS A 72 -6.72 9.56 -19.69
N PHE A 73 -6.62 9.89 -18.41
CA PHE A 73 -6.05 9.00 -17.41
C PHE A 73 -6.83 7.68 -17.33
N SER A 74 -6.11 6.58 -17.14
CA SER A 74 -6.70 5.24 -17.10
C SER A 74 -7.66 5.10 -15.91
N LEU A 75 -8.91 4.72 -16.19
CA LEU A 75 -9.88 4.44 -15.13
C LEU A 75 -9.47 3.24 -14.28
N ALA A 76 -8.81 2.24 -14.87
CA ALA A 76 -8.28 1.10 -14.12
C ALA A 76 -7.15 1.52 -13.17
N ALA A 77 -6.29 2.45 -13.59
CA ALA A 77 -5.26 3.00 -12.70
C ALA A 77 -5.87 3.83 -11.58
N PHE A 78 -6.97 4.54 -11.85
CA PHE A 78 -7.69 5.31 -10.85
C PHE A 78 -8.36 4.41 -9.81
N ASP A 79 -9.04 3.35 -10.27
CA ASP A 79 -9.67 2.35 -9.41
C ASP A 79 -8.64 1.67 -8.51
N TRP A 80 -7.52 1.22 -9.07
CA TRP A 80 -6.43 0.62 -8.30
C TRP A 80 -5.86 1.57 -7.22
N LEU A 81 -5.71 2.86 -7.55
CA LEU A 81 -5.30 3.87 -6.57
C LEU A 81 -6.32 4.02 -5.44
N ILE A 82 -7.62 3.98 -5.75
CA ILE A 82 -8.66 4.01 -4.72
C ILE A 82 -8.52 2.80 -3.80
N GLN A 83 -8.45 1.57 -4.36
CA GLN A 83 -8.37 0.34 -3.58
C GLN A 83 -7.20 0.29 -2.59
N ILE A 84 -6.10 1.02 -2.86
CA ILE A 84 -4.95 1.10 -1.95
C ILE A 84 -5.12 2.18 -0.88
N ASN A 85 -5.72 3.32 -1.21
CA ASN A 85 -5.68 4.52 -0.37
C ASN A 85 -7.00 4.80 0.39
N LEU A 86 -8.12 4.17 0.02
CA LEU A 86 -9.46 4.44 0.58
C LEU A 86 -10.28 3.16 0.75
#